data_AF-A0A2C6A262-F1
#
_entry.id   AF-A0A2C6A262-F1
#
_cell.length_a   1.000
_cell.length_b   1.000
_cell.length_c   1.000
_cell.angle_alpha   90.00
_cell.angle_beta   90.00
_cell.angle_gamma   90.00
#
_symmetry.space_group_name_H-M   'P 1'
#
loop_
_entity.id
_entity.type
_entity.pdbx_description
1 polymer ?
#
loop_
_entity_poly.entity_id
_entity_poly.type
_entity_poly.pdbx_seq_one_letter_code
_entity_poly.pdbx_strand_id
1 'polypeptide(L)'
;MPAPVPAPAQPALVPPPAPPPLPPQQPQAAPPPQQSQQQPAAPDTNNGQPAAHHHPHIAAAENVPSRVFKLQFDARKIVCCSQSPIIVGWDFCNGEAELEETAGFFATVD
;
A
#
# COMPACT_ATOMS: atom_id res chain seq x y z
N MET A 1 15.12 63.44 -18.42
CA MET A 1 15.33 62.10 -19.01
C MET A 1 15.46 61.11 -17.86
N PRO A 2 14.55 60.14 -17.69
CA PRO A 2 14.69 59.13 -16.64
C PRO A 2 15.69 58.05 -17.06
N ALA A 3 16.53 57.61 -16.12
CA ALA A 3 17.52 56.55 -16.34
C ALA A 3 16.85 55.16 -16.38
N PRO A 4 17.42 54.18 -17.11
CA PRO A 4 16.86 52.84 -17.18
C PRO A 4 17.13 52.06 -15.88
N VAL A 5 16.10 51.38 -15.37
CA VAL A 5 16.20 50.45 -14.24
C VAL A 5 16.77 49.10 -14.71
N PRO A 6 17.64 48.45 -13.92
CA PRO A 6 18.23 47.15 -14.29
C PRO A 6 17.22 46.01 -14.09
N ALA A 7 17.17 45.09 -15.05
CA ALA A 7 16.34 43.90 -15.00
C ALA A 7 16.95 42.82 -14.06
N PRO A 8 16.13 42.01 -13.35
CA PRO A 8 16.64 40.94 -12.50
C PRO A 8 17.18 39.76 -13.34
N ALA A 9 18.32 39.23 -12.91
CA ALA A 9 18.93 38.03 -13.49
C ALA A 9 18.10 36.78 -13.15
N GLN A 10 17.78 35.97 -14.16
CA GLN A 10 17.05 34.72 -13.99
C GLN A 10 17.99 33.59 -13.55
N PRO A 11 17.57 32.67 -12.66
CA PRO A 11 18.38 31.52 -12.28
C PRO A 11 18.46 30.50 -13.43
N ALA A 12 19.67 30.03 -13.75
CA ALA A 12 19.89 28.98 -14.73
C ALA A 12 19.38 27.63 -14.20
N LEU A 13 18.56 26.93 -14.99
CA LEU A 13 18.07 25.58 -14.70
C LEU A 13 19.22 24.58 -14.85
N VAL A 14 19.54 23.84 -13.78
CA VAL A 14 20.44 22.69 -13.83
C VAL A 14 19.71 21.45 -14.37
N PRO A 15 20.29 20.68 -15.31
CA PRO A 15 19.67 19.46 -15.83
C PRO A 15 19.69 18.32 -14.79
N PRO A 16 18.70 17.41 -14.82
CA PRO A 16 18.62 16.29 -13.88
C PRO A 16 19.69 15.20 -14.16
N PRO A 17 20.11 14.45 -13.13
CA PRO A 17 21.06 13.34 -13.27
C PRO A 17 20.43 12.12 -13.98
N ALA A 18 21.28 11.35 -14.67
CA ALA A 18 20.90 10.14 -15.39
C ALA A 18 20.50 8.98 -14.44
N PRO A 19 19.59 8.07 -14.85
CA PRO A 19 19.18 6.93 -14.04
C PRO A 19 20.28 5.85 -13.95
N PRO A 20 20.32 5.07 -12.85
CA PRO A 20 21.27 3.97 -12.67
C PRO A 20 20.95 2.76 -13.55
N PRO A 21 21.94 1.89 -13.84
CA PRO A 21 21.75 0.68 -14.64
C PRO A 21 20.93 -0.38 -13.90
N LEU A 22 20.09 -1.10 -14.63
CA LEU A 22 19.28 -2.21 -14.13
C LEU A 22 20.14 -3.44 -13.78
N PRO A 23 19.83 -4.18 -12.70
CA PRO A 23 20.52 -5.41 -12.35
C PRO A 23 20.16 -6.58 -13.30
N PRO A 24 21.07 -7.56 -13.49
CA PRO A 24 20.84 -8.73 -14.32
C PRO A 24 19.77 -9.67 -13.73
N GLN A 25 18.82 -10.10 -14.56
CA GLN A 25 17.76 -11.06 -14.20
C GLN A 25 18.36 -12.45 -13.94
N GLN A 26 18.06 -13.03 -12.78
CA GLN A 26 18.37 -14.43 -12.46
C GLN A 26 17.28 -15.39 -13.01
N PRO A 27 17.60 -16.66 -13.34
CA PRO A 27 16.63 -17.63 -13.80
C PRO A 27 15.64 -18.03 -12.69
N GLN A 28 14.36 -18.02 -13.02
CA GLN A 28 13.24 -18.33 -12.13
C GLN A 28 13.09 -19.86 -11.97
N ALA A 29 13.18 -20.36 -10.73
CA ALA A 29 12.98 -21.77 -10.42
C ALA A 29 11.48 -22.17 -10.50
N ALA A 30 11.21 -23.37 -11.01
CA ALA A 30 9.87 -23.93 -11.15
C ALA A 30 9.21 -24.24 -9.77
N PRO A 31 7.90 -24.03 -9.59
CA PRO A 31 7.21 -24.33 -8.34
C PRO A 31 7.00 -25.85 -8.13
N PRO A 32 6.98 -26.32 -6.88
CA PRO A 32 6.71 -27.73 -6.55
C PRO A 32 5.23 -28.09 -6.72
N PRO A 33 4.90 -29.38 -6.95
CA PRO A 33 3.52 -29.83 -7.07
C PRO A 33 2.79 -29.78 -5.72
N GLN A 34 1.63 -29.13 -5.67
CA GLN A 34 0.74 -29.13 -4.50
C GLN A 34 0.09 -30.50 -4.33
N GLN A 35 0.32 -31.15 -3.18
CA GLN A 35 -0.50 -32.25 -2.70
C GLN A 35 -1.86 -31.70 -2.22
N SER A 36 -2.93 -32.23 -2.78
CA SER A 36 -4.31 -32.00 -2.38
C SER A 36 -4.59 -32.64 -1.02
N GLN A 37 -4.87 -31.83 0.01
CA GLN A 37 -5.49 -32.30 1.25
C GLN A 37 -7.01 -32.42 1.02
N GLN A 38 -7.50 -33.65 1.13
CA GLN A 38 -8.92 -34.01 1.10
C GLN A 38 -9.60 -33.60 2.42
N GLN A 39 -10.69 -32.84 2.34
CA GLN A 39 -11.67 -32.69 3.43
C GLN A 39 -12.82 -33.70 3.27
N PRO A 40 -13.44 -34.20 4.37
CA PRO A 40 -14.50 -35.21 4.28
C PRO A 40 -15.84 -34.62 3.81
N ALA A 41 -16.51 -35.41 2.97
CA ALA A 41 -17.77 -35.11 2.29
C ALA A 41 -19.01 -35.10 3.21
N ALA A 42 -19.98 -34.25 2.86
CA ALA A 42 -21.39 -34.39 3.22
C ALA A 42 -22.18 -34.90 1.99
N PRO A 43 -23.27 -35.70 2.13
CA PRO A 43 -23.86 -36.44 1.02
C PRO A 43 -24.96 -35.70 0.24
N ASP A 44 -24.90 -35.92 -1.08
CA ASP A 44 -25.94 -35.97 -2.13
C ASP A 44 -26.89 -34.80 -2.41
N THR A 45 -26.95 -34.32 -3.68
CA THR A 45 -27.89 -34.84 -4.71
C THR A 45 -27.62 -34.20 -6.12
N ASN A 46 -27.59 -35.05 -7.17
CA ASN A 46 -27.95 -34.86 -8.60
C ASN A 46 -27.05 -34.10 -9.64
N ASN A 47 -26.64 -34.88 -10.65
CA ASN A 47 -26.50 -34.63 -12.11
C ASN A 47 -25.49 -33.63 -12.72
N GLY A 48 -24.53 -34.18 -13.50
CA GLY A 48 -24.45 -33.91 -14.96
C GLY A 48 -23.43 -32.90 -15.52
N GLN A 49 -22.24 -33.40 -15.90
CA GLN A 49 -21.32 -32.99 -16.99
C GLN A 49 -20.51 -31.65 -16.95
N PRO A 50 -19.25 -31.65 -17.46
CA PRO A 50 -18.36 -30.49 -17.44
C PRO A 50 -18.45 -29.67 -18.74
N ALA A 51 -18.75 -28.39 -18.65
CA ALA A 51 -18.67 -27.46 -19.77
C ALA A 51 -17.79 -26.26 -19.41
N ALA A 52 -16.69 -26.13 -20.16
CA ALA A 52 -15.79 -24.98 -20.16
C ALA A 52 -16.57 -23.68 -20.39
N HIS A 53 -16.50 -22.76 -19.41
CA HIS A 53 -17.02 -21.41 -19.55
C HIS A 53 -15.93 -20.42 -19.14
N HIS A 54 -15.58 -19.53 -20.08
CA HIS A 54 -14.69 -18.40 -19.89
C HIS A 54 -15.27 -17.45 -18.83
N HIS A 55 -14.58 -17.28 -17.71
CA HIS A 55 -14.93 -16.27 -16.71
C HIS A 55 -14.08 -15.01 -16.95
N PRO A 56 -14.65 -13.86 -17.37
CA PRO A 56 -14.04 -12.58 -17.06
C PRO A 56 -14.31 -12.33 -15.58
N HIS A 57 -13.46 -12.90 -14.72
CA HIS A 57 -13.54 -12.65 -13.29
C HIS A 57 -12.92 -11.26 -13.01
N ILE A 58 -13.69 -10.19 -13.25
CA ILE A 58 -13.50 -8.98 -12.45
C ILE A 58 -14.04 -9.36 -11.08
N ALA A 59 -13.16 -9.96 -10.28
CA ALA A 59 -13.41 -10.14 -8.86
C ALA A 59 -13.47 -8.75 -8.29
N ALA A 60 -14.57 -8.42 -7.63
CA ALA A 60 -14.59 -7.36 -6.64
C ALA A 60 -13.38 -7.58 -5.72
N ALA A 61 -12.33 -6.78 -5.93
CA ALA A 61 -11.11 -6.78 -5.13
C ALA A 61 -11.36 -6.13 -3.75
N GLU A 62 -12.58 -6.28 -3.22
CA GLU A 62 -13.06 -5.60 -2.02
C GLU A 62 -12.50 -6.22 -0.74
N ASN A 63 -11.80 -7.36 -0.85
CA ASN A 63 -11.13 -7.97 0.29
C ASN A 63 -9.78 -8.61 -0.05
N VAL A 64 -9.07 -8.09 -1.06
CA VAL A 64 -7.65 -8.42 -1.18
C VAL A 64 -6.90 -7.58 -0.14
N PRO A 65 -6.17 -8.16 0.82
CA PRO A 65 -5.41 -7.39 1.79
C PRO A 65 -4.41 -6.47 1.07
N SER A 66 -4.62 -5.16 1.21
CA SER A 66 -3.75 -4.14 0.60
C SER A 66 -2.38 -4.15 1.28
N ARG A 67 -1.30 -4.10 0.49
CA ARG A 67 0.06 -4.02 1.04
C ARG A 67 0.35 -2.59 1.52
N VAL A 68 0.71 -2.45 2.79
CA VAL A 68 1.14 -1.19 3.40
C VAL A 68 2.62 -0.97 3.10
N PHE A 69 2.98 0.23 2.62
CA PHE A 69 4.37 0.56 2.26
C PHE A 69 5.01 1.62 3.15
N LYS A 70 4.22 2.45 3.84
CA LYS A 70 4.73 3.26 4.96
C LYS A 70 3.74 3.25 6.11
N LEU A 71 4.29 3.30 7.31
CA LEU A 71 3.57 3.35 8.57
C LEU A 71 4.26 4.35 9.49
N GLN A 72 3.48 5.25 10.06
CA GLN A 72 3.89 6.10 11.17
C GLN A 72 2.89 5.91 12.30
N PHE A 73 3.37 5.94 13.53
CA PHE A 73 2.52 5.77 14.70
C PHE A 73 3.08 6.57 15.87
N ASP A 74 2.18 6.96 16.76
CA ASP A 74 2.46 7.36 18.13
C ASP A 74 1.47 6.61 19.05
N ALA A 75 1.45 6.93 20.35
CA ALA A 75 0.52 6.29 21.27
C ALA A 75 -0.95 6.66 21.06
N ARG A 76 -1.24 7.72 20.30
CA ARG A 76 -2.61 8.19 20.03
C ARG A 76 -3.14 7.68 18.70
N LYS A 77 -2.30 7.54 17.69
CA LYS A 77 -2.76 7.27 16.31
C LYS A 77 -1.76 6.49 15.47
N ILE A 78 -2.30 5.91 14.40
CA ILE A 78 -1.54 5.28 13.32
C ILE A 78 -1.95 5.90 11.99
N VAL A 79 -0.97 6.14 11.12
CA VAL A 79 -1.19 6.65 9.77
C VAL A 79 -0.41 5.78 8.79
N CYS A 80 -1.10 5.26 7.77
CA CYS A 80 -0.50 4.38 6.79
C CYS A 80 -0.84 4.79 5.36
N CYS A 81 0.06 4.45 4.45
CA CYS A 81 -0.21 4.47 3.02
C CYS A 81 -0.03 3.06 2.44
N SER A 82 -0.95 2.70 1.55
CA SER A 82 -1.10 1.37 0.97
C SER A 82 -1.37 1.48 -0.53
N GLN A 83 -1.55 0.37 -1.25
CA GLN A 83 -1.78 0.40 -2.70
C GLN A 83 -2.93 1.30 -3.15
N SER A 84 -3.86 1.60 -2.23
CA SER A 84 -4.91 2.60 -2.43
C SER A 84 -4.33 4.02 -2.48
N PRO A 85 -4.86 4.91 -3.35
CA PRO A 85 -4.47 6.32 -3.37
C PRO A 85 -4.94 7.11 -2.14
N ILE A 86 -5.57 6.45 -1.17
CA ILE A 86 -6.08 7.04 0.07
C ILE A 86 -5.12 6.73 1.23
N ILE A 87 -4.73 7.77 1.97
CA ILE A 87 -4.02 7.63 3.24
C ILE A 87 -5.05 7.32 4.33
N VAL A 88 -4.80 6.27 5.10
CA VAL A 88 -5.68 5.86 6.19
C VAL A 88 -5.05 6.27 7.51
N GLY A 89 -5.83 6.94 8.35
CA GLY A 89 -5.48 7.28 9.71
C GLY A 89 -6.48 6.66 10.68
N TRP A 90 -5.99 6.14 11.80
CA TRP A 90 -6.82 5.67 12.90
C TRP A 90 -6.39 6.36 14.19
N ASP A 91 -7.36 6.88 14.94
CA ASP A 91 -7.18 7.51 16.24
C ASP A 91 -7.70 6.57 17.33
N PHE A 92 -6.84 6.16 18.25
CA PHE A 92 -7.18 5.26 19.36
C PHE A 92 -7.92 5.97 20.48
N CYS A 93 -7.68 7.28 20.67
CA CYS A 93 -8.31 8.05 21.75
C CYS A 93 -9.71 8.50 21.34
N ASN A 94 -9.94 8.82 20.06
CA ASN A 94 -11.27 9.23 19.56
C ASN A 94 -11.92 10.36 20.40
N GLY A 95 -11.11 11.26 20.96
CA GLY A 95 -11.55 12.35 21.84
C GLY A 95 -11.76 11.98 23.32
N GLU A 96 -11.46 10.76 23.74
CA GLU A 96 -11.50 10.34 25.14
C GLU A 96 -10.35 10.96 25.93
N ALA A 97 -10.67 11.86 26.87
CA ALA A 97 -9.70 12.68 27.59
C ALA A 97 -8.70 11.85 28.42
N GLU A 98 -9.16 10.78 29.06
CA GLU A 98 -8.29 9.90 29.86
C GLU A 98 -7.26 9.17 28.99
N LEU A 99 -7.66 8.77 27.78
CA LEU A 99 -6.76 8.12 26.83
C LEU A 99 -5.78 9.13 26.22
N GLU A 100 -6.20 10.37 25.98
CA GLU A 100 -5.30 11.43 25.50
C GLU A 100 -4.24 11.79 26.54
N GLU A 101 -4.63 11.92 27.81
CA GLU A 101 -3.68 12.13 28.91
C GLU A 101 -2.69 10.97 29.01
N THR A 102 -3.20 9.74 28.94
CA THR A 102 -2.37 8.53 29.01
C THR A 102 -1.42 8.40 27.82
N ALA A 103 -1.85 8.77 26.61
CA ALA A 103 -1.01 8.76 25.42
C ALA A 103 0.21 9.69 25.57
N GLY A 104 0.09 10.77 26.36
CA GLY A 104 1.18 11.69 26.67
C GLY A 104 2.38 11.04 27.35
N PHE A 105 2.19 9.96 28.11
CA PHE A 105 3.29 9.23 28.76
C PHE A 105 4.26 8.56 27.78
N PHE A 106 3.80 8.31 26.56
CA PHE A 106 4.57 7.65 25.51
C PHE A 106 5.15 8.63 24.48
N ALA A 107 4.93 9.94 24.67
CA ALA A 107 5.60 10.94 23.86
C ALA A 107 7.12 10.87 24.14
N THR A 108 7.92 11.02 23.08
CA THR A 108 9.38 11.11 23.22
C THR A 108 9.73 12.32 24.07
N VAL A 109 10.42 12.10 25.18
CA VAL A 109 11.02 13.15 26.01
C VAL A 109 12.22 13.70 25.24
N ASP A 110 12.25 15.02 25.04
CA ASP A 110 13.37 15.78 24.46
C ASP A 110 14.61 15.75 25.36
#